data_AF-A0A345ZAG0-F1
#
_entry.id   AF-A0A345ZAG0-F1
#
_cell.length_a   1.000
_cell.length_b   1.000
_cell.length_c   1.000
_cell.angle_alpha   90.00
_cell.angle_beta   90.00
_cell.angle_gamma   90.00
#
_symmetry.space_group_name_H-M   'P 1'
#
loop_
_entity.id
_entity.type
_entity.pdbx_description
1 polymer ?
#
loop_
_entity_poly.entity_id
_entity_poly.type
_entity_poly.pdbx_seq_one_letter_code
_entity_poly.pdbx_strand_id
1 'polypeptide(L)'
;MTKKTFLESDDQFIVSYELLHILQWLLTYEKEAFSQLVEQAYIKGSQSMQSNSEVYEQIEESEDLQNSVLDFFNFLEKEVSIVAHAESIKHIMQKNLLKTLDHIDPKVFDAAIIQESMQVTAEKINPQRNHQAKDYFLKQLLKKWHPKKEKNKKHSLN
;
A
#
# COMPACT_ATOMS: atom_id res chain seq x y z
N MET A 1 -37.56 -38.73 -15.84
CA MET A 1 -37.36 -37.96 -14.59
C MET A 1 -35.87 -38.00 -14.24
N THR A 2 -35.14 -36.94 -14.55
CA THR A 2 -33.74 -36.77 -14.15
C THR A 2 -33.66 -35.40 -13.49
N LYS A 3 -33.59 -35.41 -12.16
CA LYS A 3 -33.37 -34.21 -11.35
C LYS A 3 -31.96 -33.69 -11.70
N LYS A 4 -31.90 -32.64 -12.50
CA LYS A 4 -30.73 -31.76 -12.52
C LYS A 4 -30.75 -30.99 -11.20
N THR A 5 -29.92 -31.40 -10.25
CA THR A 5 -29.53 -30.54 -9.13
C THR A 5 -28.72 -29.40 -9.73
N PHE A 6 -29.37 -28.23 -9.80
CA PHE A 6 -28.74 -26.95 -10.02
C PHE A 6 -27.72 -26.80 -8.88
N LEU A 7 -26.43 -26.78 -9.20
CA LEU A 7 -25.39 -26.38 -8.25
C LEU A 7 -25.66 -24.92 -7.93
N GLU A 8 -26.10 -24.66 -6.70
CA GLU A 8 -26.09 -23.32 -6.11
C GLU A 8 -24.67 -22.75 -6.27
N SER A 9 -24.59 -21.50 -6.68
CA SER A 9 -23.34 -20.76 -6.75
C SER A 9 -22.75 -20.65 -5.34
N ASP A 10 -21.78 -21.52 -5.04
CA ASP A 10 -20.89 -21.40 -3.90
C ASP A 10 -20.06 -20.11 -4.03
N ASP A 11 -20.63 -18.98 -3.60
CA ASP A 11 -19.89 -17.73 -3.43
C ASP A 11 -18.94 -17.87 -2.22
N GLN A 12 -17.87 -18.64 -2.41
CA GLN A 12 -16.82 -18.81 -1.41
C GLN A 12 -15.99 -17.55 -1.32
N PHE A 13 -16.01 -16.92 -0.15
CA PHE A 13 -15.12 -15.81 0.17
C PHE A 13 -13.69 -16.30 0.32
N ILE A 14 -12.76 -15.76 -0.49
CA ILE A 14 -11.35 -16.16 -0.50
C ILE A 14 -10.52 -15.10 0.22
N VAL A 15 -9.76 -15.54 1.23
CA VAL A 15 -8.82 -14.72 1.99
C VAL A 15 -7.39 -15.02 1.56
N SER A 16 -6.55 -13.99 1.46
CA SER A 16 -5.15 -14.11 1.11
C SER A 16 -4.35 -14.78 2.23
N TYR A 17 -3.31 -15.52 1.83
CA TYR A 17 -2.39 -16.16 2.78
C TYR A 17 -1.67 -15.14 3.67
N GLU A 18 -1.40 -13.95 3.14
CA GLU A 18 -0.76 -12.86 3.87
C GLU A 18 -1.66 -12.33 4.98
N LEU A 19 -2.96 -12.12 4.70
CA LEU A 19 -3.91 -11.72 5.72
C LEU A 19 -4.05 -12.78 6.82
N LEU A 20 -4.09 -14.07 6.46
CA LEU A 20 -4.13 -15.15 7.45
C LEU A 20 -2.92 -15.11 8.41
N HIS A 21 -1.72 -14.87 7.88
CA HIS A 21 -0.51 -14.73 8.71
C HIS A 21 -0.56 -13.50 9.62
N ILE A 22 -1.06 -12.37 9.11
CA ILE A 22 -1.19 -11.14 9.91
C ILE A 22 -2.20 -11.35 11.04
N LEU A 23 -3.33 -11.99 10.77
CA LEU A 23 -4.32 -12.33 11.79
C LEU A 23 -3.72 -13.26 12.86
N GLN A 24 -2.97 -14.28 12.45
CA GLN A 24 -2.25 -15.15 13.39
C GLN A 24 -1.24 -14.36 14.23
N TRP A 25 -0.49 -13.45 13.61
CA TRP A 25 0.51 -12.64 14.29
C TRP A 25 -0.12 -11.69 15.31
N LEU A 26 -1.22 -11.02 14.94
CA LEU A 26 -2.00 -10.17 15.84
C LEU A 26 -2.50 -10.95 17.06
N LEU A 27 -3.02 -12.15 16.87
CA LEU A 27 -3.50 -12.99 17.98
C LEU A 27 -2.36 -13.52 18.86
N THR A 28 -1.16 -13.68 18.30
CA THR A 28 -0.02 -14.24 19.03
C THR A 28 0.73 -13.17 19.84
N TYR A 29 0.93 -11.98 19.26
CA TYR A 29 1.80 -10.95 19.82
C TYR A 29 1.05 -9.72 20.31
N GLU A 30 -0.08 -9.37 19.71
CA GLU A 30 -0.85 -8.14 19.99
C GLU A 30 -2.20 -8.45 20.67
N LYS A 31 -2.31 -9.62 21.31
CA LYS A 31 -3.57 -10.12 21.89
C LYS A 31 -4.22 -9.13 22.85
N GLU A 32 -3.43 -8.47 23.70
CA GLU A 32 -3.93 -7.52 24.69
C GLU A 32 -4.47 -6.25 24.02
N ALA A 33 -3.72 -5.66 23.09
CA ALA A 33 -4.16 -4.50 22.31
C ALA A 33 -5.42 -4.81 21.49
N PHE A 34 -5.47 -6.01 20.87
CA PHE A 34 -6.64 -6.47 20.14
C PHE A 34 -7.87 -6.65 21.05
N SER A 35 -7.68 -7.24 22.24
CA SER A 35 -8.75 -7.39 23.23
C SER A 35 -9.31 -6.04 23.68
N GLN A 36 -8.45 -5.05 23.92
CA GLN A 36 -8.88 -3.69 24.27
C GLN A 36 -9.65 -3.02 23.12
N LEU A 37 -9.24 -3.24 21.87
CA LEU A 37 -9.94 -2.71 20.71
C LEU A 37 -11.35 -3.30 20.59
N VAL A 38 -11.49 -4.61 20.80
CA VAL A 38 -12.80 -5.29 20.82
C VAL A 38 -13.69 -4.75 21.94
N GLU A 39 -13.14 -4.59 23.15
CA GLU A 39 -13.87 -4.03 24.29
C GLU A 39 -14.37 -2.61 24.00
N GLN A 40 -13.51 -1.75 23.46
CA GLN A 40 -13.88 -0.39 23.08
C GLN A 40 -14.94 -0.35 21.98
N ALA A 41 -14.83 -1.22 20.96
CA ALA A 41 -15.80 -1.32 19.89
C ALA A 41 -17.17 -1.77 20.43
N TYR A 42 -17.20 -2.74 21.34
CA TYR A 42 -18.43 -3.21 21.98
C TYR A 42 -19.10 -2.13 22.83
N ILE A 43 -18.33 -1.42 23.66
CA ILE A 43 -18.87 -0.35 24.51
C ILE A 43 -19.45 0.78 23.64
N LYS A 44 -18.74 1.20 22.60
CA LYS A 44 -19.21 2.26 21.69
C LYS A 44 -20.43 1.82 20.89
N GLY A 45 -20.42 0.58 20.38
CA GLY A 45 -21.53 0.01 19.63
C GLY A 45 -22.80 -0.13 20.49
N SER A 46 -22.68 -0.67 21.70
CA SER A 46 -23.82 -0.84 22.62
C SER A 46 -24.45 0.49 23.05
N GLN A 47 -23.66 1.54 23.26
CA GLN A 47 -24.16 2.89 23.54
C GLN A 47 -24.97 3.48 22.37
N SER A 48 -24.53 3.22 21.13
CA SER A 48 -25.27 3.65 19.94
C SER A 48 -26.59 2.90 19.74
N MET A 49 -26.65 1.62 20.13
CA MET A 49 -27.87 0.81 20.04
C MET A 49 -28.91 1.15 21.12
N GLN A 50 -28.49 1.46 22.34
CA GLN A 50 -29.41 1.88 23.42
C GLN A 50 -30.11 3.21 23.11
N SER A 51 -29.52 4.04 22.27
CA SER A 51 -30.08 5.34 21.85
C SER A 51 -31.15 5.21 20.75
N ASN A 52 -31.19 4.07 20.04
CA ASN A 52 -32.04 3.84 18.86
C ASN A 52 -33.07 2.70 19.08
N SER A 53 -33.49 2.46 20.34
CA SER A 53 -34.22 1.25 20.74
C SER A 53 -35.67 1.09 20.21
N GLU A 54 -36.09 1.88 19.24
CA GLU A 54 -37.36 1.70 18.55
C GLU A 54 -37.09 1.58 17.05
N VAL A 55 -37.11 0.34 16.54
CA VAL A 55 -37.69 -0.10 15.25
C VAL A 55 -37.09 -1.48 14.93
N TYR A 56 -37.98 -2.48 14.95
CA TYR A 56 -37.97 -3.77 14.25
C TYR A 56 -36.79 -4.06 13.31
N GLU A 57 -36.22 -5.28 13.37
CA GLU A 57 -36.11 -6.22 12.22
C GLU A 57 -35.19 -7.43 12.51
N GLN A 58 -35.74 -8.48 13.11
CA GLN A 58 -34.99 -9.74 13.38
C GLN A 58 -34.85 -10.66 12.14
N ILE A 59 -35.06 -10.17 10.91
CA ILE A 59 -35.03 -11.01 9.69
C ILE A 59 -34.14 -10.43 8.56
N GLU A 60 -33.91 -9.11 8.48
CA GLU A 60 -32.91 -8.52 7.55
C GLU A 60 -31.47 -8.52 8.12
N GLU A 61 -31.30 -8.72 9.42
CA GLU A 61 -30.00 -8.72 10.11
C GLU A 61 -29.00 -9.77 9.58
N SER A 62 -29.47 -10.88 8.99
CA SER A 62 -28.58 -11.97 8.59
C SER A 62 -27.74 -11.65 7.35
N GLU A 63 -28.38 -11.17 6.27
CA GLU A 63 -27.68 -10.88 5.01
C GLU A 63 -26.83 -9.62 5.14
N ASP A 64 -27.34 -8.59 5.81
CA ASP A 64 -26.59 -7.35 6.06
C ASP A 64 -25.38 -7.59 6.97
N LEU A 65 -25.52 -8.45 7.98
CA LEU A 65 -24.39 -8.82 8.82
C LEU A 65 -23.37 -9.65 8.04
N GLN A 66 -23.80 -10.60 7.20
CA GLN A 66 -22.89 -11.36 6.34
C GLN A 66 -22.13 -10.44 5.36
N ASN A 67 -22.84 -9.51 4.70
CA ASN A 67 -22.23 -8.50 3.83
C ASN A 67 -21.25 -7.61 4.60
N SER A 68 -21.57 -7.24 5.84
CA SER A 68 -20.65 -6.45 6.68
C SER A 68 -19.36 -7.20 7.04
N VAL A 69 -19.43 -8.52 7.20
CA VAL A 69 -18.25 -9.37 7.44
C VAL A 69 -17.40 -9.46 6.18
N LEU A 70 -18.01 -9.62 5.01
CA LEU A 70 -17.31 -9.59 3.73
C LEU A 70 -16.61 -8.24 3.52
N ASP A 71 -17.31 -7.14 3.80
CA ASP A 71 -16.75 -5.79 3.71
C ASP A 71 -15.58 -5.57 4.68
N PHE A 72 -15.67 -6.11 5.90
CA PHE A 72 -14.58 -6.06 6.87
C PHE A 72 -13.32 -6.77 6.36
N PHE A 73 -13.45 -7.99 5.84
CA PHE A 73 -12.29 -8.69 5.30
C PHE A 73 -11.76 -8.05 4.01
N ASN A 74 -12.63 -7.56 3.13
CA ASN A 74 -12.22 -6.78 1.95
C ASN A 74 -11.44 -5.52 2.34
N PHE A 75 -11.85 -4.85 3.42
CA PHE A 75 -11.13 -3.74 3.99
C PHE A 75 -9.74 -4.16 4.49
N LEU A 76 -9.65 -5.24 5.27
CA LEU A 76 -8.36 -5.74 5.75
C LEU A 76 -7.42 -6.13 4.61
N GLU A 77 -7.90 -6.83 3.58
CA GLU A 77 -7.10 -7.18 2.39
C GLU A 77 -6.53 -5.95 1.70
N LYS A 78 -7.37 -4.92 1.54
CA LYS A 78 -6.93 -3.65 0.94
C LYS A 78 -5.85 -2.97 1.78
N GLU A 79 -6.02 -2.90 3.11
CA GLU A 79 -5.02 -2.30 4.00
C GLU A 79 -3.70 -3.08 3.99
N VAL A 80 -3.76 -4.41 4.04
CA VAL A 80 -2.57 -5.27 3.91
C VAL A 80 -1.86 -5.01 2.58
N SER A 81 -2.60 -4.94 1.47
CA SER A 81 -2.02 -4.64 0.17
C SER A 81 -1.37 -3.25 0.11
N ILE A 82 -1.96 -2.24 0.75
CA ILE A 82 -1.41 -0.87 0.81
C ILE A 82 -0.10 -0.87 1.60
N VAL A 83 -0.08 -1.49 2.77
CA VAL A 83 1.11 -1.55 3.64
C VAL A 83 2.23 -2.35 2.97
N ALA A 84 1.91 -3.49 2.38
CA ALA A 84 2.88 -4.31 1.65
C ALA A 84 3.50 -3.53 0.48
N HIS A 85 2.69 -2.80 -0.29
CA HIS A 85 3.17 -1.95 -1.37
C HIS A 85 4.08 -0.84 -0.84
N ALA A 86 3.70 -0.15 0.24
CA ALA A 86 4.50 0.92 0.83
C ALA A 86 5.88 0.44 1.33
N GLU A 87 5.93 -0.71 2.03
CA GLU A 87 7.20 -1.23 2.55
C GLU A 87 8.10 -1.75 1.41
N SER A 88 7.51 -2.30 0.35
CA SER A 88 8.25 -2.72 -0.83
C SER A 88 8.93 -1.56 -1.57
N ILE A 89 8.24 -0.41 -1.69
CA ILE A 89 8.80 0.83 -2.25
C ILE A 89 9.97 1.30 -1.38
N LYS A 90 9.76 1.38 -0.06
CA LYS A 90 10.79 1.82 0.90
C LYS A 90 12.03 0.94 0.82
N HIS A 91 11.87 -0.38 0.72
CA HIS A 91 13.00 -1.30 0.59
C HIS A 91 13.79 -1.06 -0.71
N ILE A 92 13.12 -0.81 -1.82
CA ILE A 92 13.76 -0.53 -3.11
C ILE A 92 14.47 0.83 -3.12
N MET A 93 13.84 1.86 -2.54
CA MET A 93 14.47 3.17 -2.36
C MET A 93 15.75 3.05 -1.53
N GLN A 94 15.70 2.29 -0.44
CA GLN A 94 16.85 2.13 0.44
C GLN A 94 17.97 1.26 -0.16
N LYS A 95 17.65 0.17 -0.83
CA LYS A 95 18.67 -0.80 -1.28
C LYS A 95 19.32 -0.46 -2.61
N ASN A 96 18.55 0.10 -3.55
CA ASN A 96 19.00 0.31 -4.94
C ASN A 96 19.27 1.78 -5.27
N LEU A 97 18.42 2.70 -4.80
CA LEU A 97 18.53 4.12 -5.16
C LEU A 97 19.57 4.86 -4.31
N LEU A 98 19.65 4.62 -3.00
CA LEU A 98 20.70 5.22 -2.15
C LEU A 98 22.10 4.88 -2.64
N LYS A 99 22.36 3.61 -2.98
CA LYS A 99 23.65 3.20 -3.58
C LYS A 99 23.93 3.87 -4.92
N THR A 100 22.89 4.17 -5.70
CA THR A 100 23.05 4.87 -6.98
C THR A 100 23.35 6.36 -6.74
N LEU A 101 22.79 6.95 -5.68
CA LEU A 101 23.05 8.33 -5.25
C LEU A 101 24.54 8.58 -4.97
N ASP A 102 25.22 7.63 -4.32
CA ASP A 102 26.66 7.72 -4.01
C ASP A 102 27.54 7.87 -5.27
N HIS A 103 27.02 7.48 -6.43
CA HIS A 103 27.72 7.56 -7.72
C HIS A 103 27.31 8.77 -8.56
N ILE A 104 26.40 9.62 -8.07
CA ILE A 104 25.97 10.85 -8.76
C ILE A 104 26.85 12.00 -8.28
N ASP A 105 27.45 12.74 -9.22
CA ASP A 105 28.20 13.95 -8.88
C ASP A 105 27.23 15.08 -8.46
N PRO A 106 27.25 15.51 -7.18
CA PRO A 106 26.38 16.57 -6.69
C PRO A 106 26.71 17.95 -7.29
N LYS A 107 27.84 18.10 -8.00
CA LYS A 107 28.17 19.32 -8.74
C LYS A 107 27.44 19.43 -10.08
N VAL A 108 26.98 18.30 -10.63
CA VAL A 108 26.35 18.22 -11.95
C VAL A 108 24.81 18.20 -11.84
N PHE A 109 24.29 17.63 -10.76
CA PHE A 109 22.85 17.52 -10.51
C PHE A 109 22.47 18.25 -9.23
N ASP A 110 21.47 19.14 -9.33
CA ASP A 110 20.91 19.84 -8.18
C ASP A 110 20.15 18.86 -7.28
N ALA A 111 20.24 19.06 -5.96
CA ALA A 111 19.58 18.23 -4.95
C ALA A 111 18.06 18.18 -5.17
N ALA A 112 17.45 19.27 -5.64
CA ALA A 112 16.03 19.32 -5.98
C ALA A 112 15.67 18.37 -7.15
N ILE A 113 16.50 18.31 -8.19
CA ILE A 113 16.30 17.42 -9.35
C ILE A 113 16.44 15.96 -8.94
N ILE A 114 17.39 15.66 -8.06
CA ILE A 114 17.62 14.33 -7.50
C ILE A 114 16.41 13.87 -6.69
N GLN A 115 15.95 14.69 -5.73
CA GLN A 115 14.78 14.37 -4.91
C GLN A 115 13.52 14.16 -5.74
N GLU A 116 13.23 15.07 -6.67
CA GLU A 116 12.04 14.97 -7.52
C GLU A 116 12.11 13.74 -8.44
N SER A 117 13.30 13.40 -8.95
CA SER A 117 13.51 12.18 -9.74
C SER A 117 13.35 10.91 -8.89
N MET A 118 13.78 10.92 -7.63
CA MET A 118 13.58 9.81 -6.69
C MET A 118 12.09 9.59 -6.40
N GLN A 119 11.33 10.66 -6.16
CA GLN A 119 9.91 10.57 -5.87
C GLN A 119 9.11 10.02 -7.06
N VAL A 120 9.31 10.57 -8.26
CA VAL A 120 8.66 10.09 -9.49
C VAL A 120 9.04 8.64 -9.81
N THR A 121 10.23 8.21 -9.39
CA THR A 121 10.68 6.83 -9.55
C THR A 121 10.02 5.91 -8.53
N ALA A 122 9.92 6.33 -7.26
CA ALA A 122 9.23 5.57 -6.22
C ALA A 122 7.75 5.31 -6.54
N GLU A 123 7.07 6.29 -7.12
CA GLU A 123 5.65 6.20 -7.49
C GLU A 123 5.39 5.26 -8.68
N LYS A 124 6.40 4.97 -9.51
CA LYS A 124 6.24 4.25 -10.79
C LYS A 124 7.00 2.92 -10.85
N ILE A 125 7.78 2.58 -9.84
CA ILE A 125 8.45 1.28 -9.77
C ILE A 125 7.46 0.23 -9.27
N ASN A 126 7.33 -0.86 -10.04
CA ASN A 126 6.73 -2.08 -9.55
C ASN A 126 7.77 -2.86 -8.70
N PRO A 127 7.45 -3.21 -7.44
CA PRO A 127 8.39 -3.83 -6.53
C PRO A 127 8.94 -5.19 -6.97
N GLN A 128 8.27 -5.87 -7.90
CA GLN A 128 8.70 -7.17 -8.41
C GLN A 128 9.85 -7.09 -9.44
N ARG A 129 10.23 -5.90 -9.92
CA ARG A 129 11.26 -5.74 -10.98
C ARG A 129 12.40 -4.81 -10.57
N ASN A 130 13.28 -5.31 -9.69
CA ASN A 130 14.43 -4.59 -9.13
C ASN A 130 15.35 -3.87 -10.14
N HIS A 131 15.61 -4.44 -11.32
CA HIS A 131 16.49 -3.81 -12.32
C HIS A 131 15.87 -2.58 -12.99
N GLN A 132 14.54 -2.45 -12.98
CA GLN A 132 13.86 -1.30 -13.58
C GLN A 132 14.03 -0.03 -12.75
N ALA A 133 14.25 -0.14 -11.44
CA ALA A 133 14.31 1.00 -10.53
C ALA A 133 15.49 1.95 -10.83
N LYS A 134 16.69 1.39 -11.00
CA LYS A 134 17.90 2.15 -11.31
C LYS A 134 17.79 2.82 -12.68
N ASP A 135 17.41 2.04 -13.70
CA ASP A 135 17.31 2.54 -15.07
C ASP A 135 16.22 3.61 -15.21
N TYR A 136 15.10 3.44 -14.51
CA TYR A 136 14.02 4.41 -14.51
C TYR A 136 14.44 5.70 -13.80
N PHE A 137 15.12 5.58 -12.67
CA PHE A 137 15.65 6.73 -11.94
C PHE A 137 16.65 7.52 -12.79
N LEU A 138 17.63 6.86 -13.40
CA LEU A 138 18.61 7.50 -14.29
C LEU A 138 17.93 8.15 -15.50
N LYS A 139 16.91 7.50 -16.08
CA LYS A 139 16.11 8.11 -17.16
C LYS A 139 15.38 9.37 -16.72
N GLN A 140 14.81 9.40 -15.51
CA GLN A 140 14.15 10.60 -14.98
C GLN A 140 15.15 11.71 -14.70
N LEU A 141 16.29 11.36 -14.11
CA LEU A 141 17.38 12.27 -13.81
C LEU A 141 17.90 12.94 -15.10
N LEU A 142 18.14 12.17 -16.17
CA LEU A 142 18.58 12.67 -17.46
C LEU A 142 17.52 13.49 -18.20
N LYS A 143 16.22 13.14 -18.08
CA LYS A 143 15.12 13.94 -18.67
C LYS A 143 15.04 15.34 -18.09
N LYS A 144 15.37 15.49 -16.81
CA LYS A 144 15.33 16.78 -16.10
C LYS A 144 16.65 17.52 -16.17
N TRP A 145 17.72 16.85 -16.59
CA TRP A 145 19.04 17.44 -16.73
C TRP A 145 19.10 18.40 -17.91
N HIS A 146 19.31 19.68 -17.60
CA HIS A 146 19.60 20.73 -18.58
C HIS A 146 20.97 21.30 -18.23
N PRO A 147 22.08 20.73 -18.75
CA PRO A 147 23.40 21.27 -18.49
C PRO A 147 23.42 22.72 -18.99
N LYS A 148 23.53 23.67 -18.05
CA LYS A 148 23.75 25.07 -18.41
C LYS A 148 24.99 25.08 -19.28
N LYS A 149 24.87 25.50 -20.54
CA LYS A 149 26.01 25.74 -21.42
C LYS A 149 26.95 26.69 -20.67
N GLU A 150 28.02 26.17 -20.08
CA GLU A 150 29.13 27.00 -19.63
C GLU A 150 29.63 27.71 -20.89
N LYS A 151 29.26 28.99 -21.00
CA LYS A 151 29.81 29.87 -22.02
C LYS A 151 31.32 29.85 -21.83
N ASN A 152 32.02 29.29 -22.81
CA ASN A 152 33.45 29.46 -23.04
C ASN A 152 33.86 30.92 -22.74
N LYS A 153 34.35 31.18 -21.52
CA LYS A 153 35.13 32.38 -21.17
C LYS A 153 36.58 31.95 -20.96
N LYS A 154 37.17 31.33 -21.97
CA LYS A 154 38.63 31.23 -22.13
C LYS A 154 38.96 31.25 -23.62
N HIS A 155 39.25 32.46 -24.10
CA HIS A 155 40.15 32.83 -25.19
C HIS A 155 39.63 34.06 -25.95
N SER A 156 39.77 35.22 -25.31
CA SER A 156 40.06 36.48 -26.01
C SER A 156 41.29 37.08 -25.33
N LEU A 157 42.42 36.40 -25.53
CA LEU A 157 43.74 37.02 -25.53
C LEU A 157 44.14 37.05 -27.00
N ASN A 158 43.96 38.22 -27.59
CA ASN A 158 44.83 38.88 -28.57
C ASN A 158 44.17 40.21 -28.94
#